data_AF-B2ZXA3-F1
#
_entry.id   AF-B2ZXA3-F1
#
_cell.length_a   1.000
_cell.length_b   1.000
_cell.length_c   1.000
_cell.angle_alpha   90.00
_cell.angle_beta   90.00
_cell.angle_gamma   90.00
#
_symmetry.space_group_name_H-M   'P 1'
#
loop_
_entity.id
_entity.type
_entity.pdbx_description
1 polymer ?
#
loop_
_entity_poly.entity_id
_entity_poly.type
_entity_poly.pdbx_seq_one_letter_code
_entity_poly.pdbx_strand_id
1 'polypeptide(L)'
;TWVTCASAVVHLGAIPVLVDVDPDTLCMSAAAAEAAITSRTKSILLVHLHCRLCNVPDFIRLARKHSLFLIEDCSQAHGAEWDGRKVGTFGDVGIFSMHQ
;
A
#
# COMPACT_ATOMS: atom_id res chain seq x y z
N THR A 1 9.84 0.71 0.04
CA THR A 1 9.18 1.22 1.26
C THR A 1 10.14 2.13 2.03
N TRP A 2 9.69 2.76 3.11
CA TRP A 2 10.54 3.50 4.06
C TRP A 2 10.20 3.11 5.50
N VAL A 3 11.11 3.38 6.45
CA VAL A 3 10.95 2.95 7.86
C VAL A 3 9.69 3.53 8.52
N THR A 4 9.25 4.72 8.07
CA THR A 4 8.09 5.42 8.63
C THR A 4 6.78 4.67 8.41
N CYS A 5 6.65 3.89 7.33
CA CYS A 5 5.45 3.09 7.07
C CYS A 5 5.23 2.07 8.18
N ALA A 6 6.29 1.33 8.58
CA ALA A 6 6.21 0.33 9.63
C ALA A 6 6.19 0.97 11.02
N SER A 7 6.97 2.02 11.27
CA SER A 7 7.01 2.66 12.57
C SER A 7 5.69 3.34 12.94
N ALA A 8 4.95 3.88 11.96
CA ALA A 8 3.60 4.42 12.19
C ALA A 8 2.63 3.35 12.72
N VAL A 9 2.68 2.14 12.15
CA VAL A 9 1.87 0.99 12.61
C VAL A 9 2.24 0.62 14.05
N VAL A 10 3.54 0.54 14.35
CA VAL A 10 4.04 0.25 15.71
C VAL A 10 3.62 1.33 16.70
N HIS A 11 3.64 2.61 16.31
CA HIS A 11 3.27 3.74 17.18
C HIS A 11 1.79 3.71 17.58
N LEU A 12 0.94 3.11 16.73
CA LEU A 12 -0.48 2.87 17.03
C LEU A 12 -0.70 1.62 17.92
N GLY A 13 0.36 0.92 18.33
CA GLY A 13 0.27 -0.34 19.07
C GLY A 13 -0.14 -1.54 18.22
N ALA A 14 -0.13 -1.42 16.89
CA ALA A 14 -0.42 -2.49 15.96
C ALA A 14 0.85 -3.25 15.54
N ILE A 15 0.68 -4.39 14.87
CA ILE A 15 1.77 -5.25 14.42
C ILE A 15 1.93 -5.12 12.90
N PRO A 16 3.06 -4.59 12.39
CA PRO A 16 3.33 -4.61 10.96
C PRO A 16 3.60 -6.05 10.51
N VAL A 17 2.87 -6.49 9.49
CA VAL A 17 3.13 -7.76 8.79
C VAL A 17 3.86 -7.42 7.50
N LEU A 18 5.14 -7.77 7.44
CA LEU A 18 5.96 -7.52 6.25
C LEU A 18 5.59 -8.51 5.14
N VAL A 19 5.46 -7.99 3.93
CA VAL A 19 5.07 -8.72 2.73
C VAL A 19 6.11 -8.49 1.65
N ASP A 20 6.40 -9.54 0.89
CA ASP A 20 7.40 -9.48 -0.16
C ASP A 20 6.97 -8.61 -1.35
N VAL A 21 7.97 -8.17 -2.11
CA VAL A 21 7.79 -7.32 -3.29
C VAL A 21 7.85 -8.15 -4.56
N ASP A 22 7.24 -7.64 -5.62
CA ASP A 22 7.52 -8.09 -6.97
C ASP A 22 8.93 -7.56 -7.38
N PRO A 23 9.83 -8.42 -7.89
CA PRO A 23 11.22 -8.04 -8.15
C PRO A 23 11.40 -7.06 -9.32
N ASP A 24 10.46 -7.01 -10.26
CA ASP A 24 10.54 -6.14 -11.44
C ASP A 24 10.01 -4.73 -11.15
N THR A 25 9.02 -4.65 -10.26
CA THR A 25 8.37 -3.38 -9.89
C THR A 25 8.87 -2.80 -8.59
N LEU A 26 9.40 -3.64 -7.69
CA LEU A 26 9.71 -3.33 -6.28
C LEU A 26 8.48 -2.87 -5.47
N CYS A 27 7.28 -3.00 -6.03
CA CYS A 27 6.02 -2.79 -5.36
C CYS A 27 5.59 -4.09 -4.65
N MET A 28 4.73 -3.97 -3.64
CA MET A 28 4.22 -5.13 -2.92
C MET A 28 3.52 -6.12 -3.86
N SER A 29 3.83 -7.42 -3.74
CA SER A 29 3.15 -8.47 -4.48
C SER A 29 1.74 -8.71 -3.92
N ALA A 30 0.71 -8.63 -4.75
CA ALA A 30 -0.67 -8.88 -4.33
C ALA A 30 -0.88 -10.33 -3.87
N ALA A 31 -0.21 -11.29 -4.50
CA ALA A 31 -0.28 -12.70 -4.10
C ALA A 31 0.39 -12.95 -2.75
N ALA A 32 1.56 -12.33 -2.51
CA ALA A 32 2.23 -12.39 -1.21
C ALA A 32 1.40 -11.71 -0.11
N ALA A 33 0.75 -10.58 -0.44
CA ALA A 33 -0.14 -9.88 0.48
C ALA A 33 -1.34 -10.75 0.86
N GLU A 34 -2.00 -11.37 -0.13
CA GLU A 34 -3.13 -12.27 0.10
C GLU A 34 -2.76 -13.44 1.02
N ALA A 35 -1.57 -14.04 0.81
CA ALA A 35 -1.07 -15.13 1.65
C ALA A 35 -0.77 -14.72 3.10
N ALA A 36 -0.47 -13.43 3.34
CA ALA A 36 -0.16 -12.90 4.66
C ALA A 36 -1.41 -12.43 5.45
N ILE A 37 -2.58 -12.37 4.82
CA ILE A 37 -3.82 -11.93 5.48
C ILE A 37 -4.24 -12.94 6.54
N THR A 38 -4.63 -12.42 7.71
CA THR A 38 -5.19 -13.20 8.83
C THR A 38 -6.47 -12.55 9.34
N SER A 39 -7.16 -13.21 10.27
CA SER A 39 -8.32 -12.62 10.96
C SER A 39 -8.00 -11.36 11.77
N ARG A 40 -6.71 -11.10 12.06
CA ARG A 40 -6.24 -9.89 12.74
C ARG A 40 -5.89 -8.75 11.80
N THR A 41 -5.78 -9.00 10.49
CA THR A 41 -5.47 -7.96 9.51
C THR A 41 -6.60 -6.94 9.45
N LYS A 42 -6.26 -5.65 9.49
CA LYS A 42 -7.23 -4.54 9.43
C LYS A 42 -7.03 -3.62 8.23
N SER A 43 -5.79 -3.52 7.74
CA SER A 43 -5.47 -2.67 6.61
C SER A 43 -4.32 -3.24 5.79
N ILE A 44 -4.23 -2.77 4.55
CA ILE A 44 -3.09 -2.92 3.66
C ILE A 44 -2.52 -1.51 3.44
N LEU A 45 -1.22 -1.31 3.75
CA LEU A 45 -0.51 -0.08 3.46
C LEU A 45 0.34 -0.29 2.20
N LEU A 46 -0.16 0.23 1.08
CA LEU A 46 0.50 0.16 -0.22
C LEU A 46 1.50 1.29 -0.39
N VAL A 47 2.72 0.96 -0.84
CA VAL A 47 3.71 1.99 -1.17
C VAL A 47 3.95 2.02 -2.66
N HIS A 48 3.59 3.14 -3.30
CA HIS A 48 3.92 3.42 -4.71
C HIS A 48 5.40 3.84 -4.82
N LEU A 49 6.29 2.84 -4.83
CA LEU A 49 7.73 3.03 -4.72
C LEU A 49 8.34 3.58 -6.02
N HIS A 50 9.23 4.58 -5.93
CA HIS A 50 9.97 5.14 -7.08
C HIS A 50 9.07 5.57 -8.25
N CYS A 51 7.98 6.30 -7.97
CA CYS A 51 6.95 6.67 -8.95
C CYS A 51 6.28 5.48 -9.66
N ARG A 52 6.53 4.24 -9.22
CA ARG A 52 5.93 3.04 -9.78
C ARG A 52 4.69 2.69 -8.99
N LEU A 53 3.61 2.45 -9.71
CA LEU A 53 2.34 2.11 -9.09
C LEU A 53 2.32 0.63 -8.73
N CYS A 54 1.91 0.32 -7.50
CA CYS A 54 1.41 -1.01 -7.19
C CYS A 54 0.28 -1.38 -8.17
N ASN A 55 0.02 -2.68 -8.34
CA ASN A 55 -1.15 -3.15 -9.08
C ASN A 55 -2.44 -2.83 -8.31
N VAL A 56 -2.87 -1.57 -8.41
CA VAL A 56 -4.02 -1.00 -7.68
C VAL A 56 -5.30 -1.83 -7.84
N PRO A 57 -5.69 -2.29 -9.05
CA PRO A 57 -6.89 -3.12 -9.22
C PRO A 57 -6.89 -4.37 -8.35
N ASP A 58 -5.75 -5.04 -8.24
CA ASP A 58 -5.62 -6.27 -7.45
C ASP A 58 -5.77 -6.00 -5.95
N PHE A 59 -5.20 -4.89 -5.47
CA PHE A 59 -5.32 -4.53 -4.06
C PHE A 59 -6.69 -3.97 -3.69
N ILE A 60 -7.37 -3.25 -4.59
CA ILE A 60 -8.78 -2.87 -4.39
C ILE A 60 -9.65 -4.14 -4.25
N ARG A 61 -9.43 -5.13 -5.13
CA ARG A 61 -10.15 -6.40 -5.07
C ARG A 61 -9.86 -7.13 -3.76
N LEU A 62 -8.59 -7.20 -3.36
CA LEU A 62 -8.16 -7.87 -2.14
C LEU A 62 -8.73 -7.20 -0.88
N ALA A 63 -8.66 -5.87 -0.80
CA ALA A 63 -9.21 -5.09 0.31
C ALA A 63 -10.71 -5.32 0.46
N ARG A 64 -11.47 -5.28 -0.66
CA ARG A 64 -12.91 -5.56 -0.66
C ARG A 64 -13.24 -7.00 -0.26
N LYS A 65 -12.50 -7.98 -0.79
CA LYS A 65 -12.70 -9.40 -0.50
C LYS A 65 -12.56 -9.70 0.99
N HIS A 66 -11.62 -9.04 1.67
CA HIS A 66 -11.30 -9.29 3.08
C HIS A 66 -11.83 -8.21 4.03
N SER A 67 -12.62 -7.25 3.53
CA SER A 67 -13.12 -6.10 4.30
C SER A 67 -12.00 -5.35 5.05
N LEU A 68 -10.89 -5.09 4.35
CA LEU A 68 -9.72 -4.38 4.87
C LEU A 68 -9.70 -2.94 4.37
N PHE A 69 -9.15 -2.04 5.18
CA PHE A 69 -8.83 -0.68 4.73
C PHE A 69 -7.63 -0.69 3.79
N LEU A 70 -7.68 0.14 2.75
CA LEU A 70 -6.59 0.34 1.81
C LEU A 70 -5.98 1.72 2.01
N ILE A 71 -4.73 1.77 2.44
CA ILE A 71 -3.98 3.01 2.65
C ILE A 71 -2.92 3.10 1.57
N GLU A 72 -2.86 4.23 0.88
CA GLU A 72 -1.85 4.51 -0.14
C GLU A 72 -0.79 5.45 0.41
N ASP A 73 0.45 4.99 0.43
CA ASP A 73 1.64 5.82 0.56
C ASP A 73 2.12 6.23 -0.84
N CYS A 74 1.84 7.49 -1.15
CA CYS A 74 2.17 8.17 -2.39
C CYS A 74 3.34 9.13 -2.21
N SER A 75 4.14 8.98 -1.16
CA SER A 75 5.25 9.88 -0.82
C SER A 75 6.21 10.12 -1.99
N GLN A 76 6.43 9.10 -2.82
CA GLN A 76 7.30 9.15 -3.99
C GLN A 76 6.54 9.12 -5.31
N ALA A 77 5.23 9.40 -5.33
CA ALA A 77 4.38 9.19 -6.51
C ALA A 77 3.49 10.40 -6.84
N HIS A 78 3.92 11.61 -6.48
CA HIS A 78 3.19 12.84 -6.80
C HIS A 78 2.86 12.94 -8.29
N GLY A 79 1.58 13.22 -8.59
CA GLY A 79 1.09 13.40 -9.95
C GLY A 79 0.89 12.11 -10.76
N ALA A 80 1.35 10.96 -10.26
CA ALA A 80 1.19 9.69 -10.94
C ALA A 80 -0.29 9.27 -11.03
N GLU A 81 -0.62 8.48 -12.04
CA GLU A 81 -1.99 8.07 -12.32
C GLU A 81 -2.07 6.69 -12.94
N TRP A 82 -3.22 6.06 -12.76
CA TRP A 82 -3.62 4.86 -13.47
C TRP A 82 -5.03 5.05 -13.99
N ASP A 83 -5.23 4.80 -15.28
CA ASP A 83 -6.53 4.93 -15.96
C ASP A 83 -7.21 6.29 -15.73
N GLY A 84 -6.44 7.37 -15.86
CA GLY A 84 -6.92 8.75 -15.65
C GLY A 84 -7.25 9.12 -14.19
N ARG A 85 -7.07 8.19 -13.24
CA ARG A 85 -7.27 8.44 -11.81
C ARG A 85 -5.94 8.58 -11.08
N LYS A 86 -5.81 9.65 -10.28
CA LYS A 86 -4.59 9.98 -9.54
C LYS A 86 -4.36 9.01 -8.37
N VAL A 87 -3.10 8.72 -8.08
CA VAL A 87 -2.70 7.98 -6.87
C VAL A 87 -3.14 8.73 -5.60
N GLY A 88 -3.34 7.99 -4.52
CA GLY A 88 -3.85 8.52 -3.25
C GLY A 88 -5.37 8.71 -3.26
N THR A 89 -6.04 8.30 -4.33
CA THR A 89 -7.49 8.37 -4.45
C THR A 89 -8.14 7.01 -4.60
N PHE A 90 -7.39 5.92 -4.69
CA PHE A 90 -7.89 4.57 -4.94
C PHE A 90 -8.33 3.84 -3.67
N GLY A 91 -7.60 4.03 -2.58
CA GLY A 91 -7.89 3.50 -1.25
C GLY A 91 -8.77 4.44 -0.41
N ASP A 92 -8.86 4.13 0.87
CA ASP A 92 -9.60 4.90 1.86
C ASP A 92 -8.84 6.17 2.29
N VAL A 93 -7.50 6.13 2.25
CA VAL A 93 -6.62 7.24 2.62
C VAL A 93 -5.40 7.26 1.70
N GLY A 94 -5.04 8.44 1.21
CA GLY A 94 -3.78 8.71 0.51
C GLY A 94 -2.85 9.60 1.35
N ILE A 95 -1.57 9.26 1.39
CA ILE A 95 -0.53 9.94 2.18
C ILE A 95 0.58 10.42 1.23
N PHE A 96 1.05 11.65 1.43
CA PHE A 96 2.06 12.29 0.59
C PHE A 96 3.17 12.91 1.46
N SER A 97 4.38 12.98 0.89
CA SER A 97 5.54 13.65 1.48
C SER A 97 5.92 14.84 0.63
N MET A 98 6.05 16.02 1.24
CA MET A 98 6.58 17.21 0.53
C MET A 98 8.12 17.26 0.52
N HIS A 99 8.77 16.23 1.05
CA HIS A 99 10.22 16.05 1.01
C HIS A 99 10.59 15.12 -0.14
N GLN A 100 11.66 15.46 -0.86
CA GLN A 100 12.27 14.62 -1.90
C GLN A 100 13.27 13.65 -1.28
#